data_AF-A0AAW1XAV7-F1
#
_entry.id   AF-A0AAW1XAV7-F1
#
_cell.length_a   1.000
_cell.length_b   1.000
_cell.length_c   1.000
_cell.angle_alpha   90.00
_cell.angle_beta   90.00
_cell.angle_gamma   90.00
#
_symmetry.space_group_name_H-M   'P 1'
#
loop_
_entity.id
_entity.type
_entity.pdbx_description
1 polymer ?
#
loop_
_entity_poly.entity_id
_entity_poly.type
_entity_poly.pdbx_seq_one_letter_code
_entity_poly.pdbx_strand_id
1 'polypeptide(L)'
;MPAHIDCALDATWLALVGGSIALDSEYYCRRCDARTDLVPHVTRLLQTCESLDSRDNVEKILNIGICILRGSERTSAKELLKRIEVAVAKLKYGTYLEDIWKEEDNFSAISTDVSHHECTAMEVTTYQEPSNGRTSSDLMSASFDYRTESQKLTEDIDQVLHTLKKSQETEFKMAEENLLAQKNYICNLVKQIKTEVTKLKEMEEIATGFGKTSRAILNKHFNLETEE
;
A
#
# COMPACT_ATOMS: atom_id res chain seq x y z
N MET A 1 19.65 -14.58 -12.03
CA MET A 1 19.53 -13.88 -10.73
C MET A 1 18.65 -12.63 -10.83
N PRO A 2 18.89 -11.64 -11.73
CA PRO A 2 18.06 -10.43 -11.82
C PRO A 2 16.59 -10.68 -12.19
N ALA A 3 16.35 -11.57 -13.18
CA ALA A 3 14.99 -11.87 -13.66
C ALA A 3 14.04 -12.51 -12.63
N HIS A 4 14.57 -13.05 -11.52
CA HIS A 4 13.74 -13.56 -10.43
C HIS A 4 13.35 -12.47 -9.42
N ILE A 5 14.14 -11.39 -9.32
CA ILE A 5 13.82 -10.23 -8.49
C ILE A 5 12.70 -9.42 -9.16
N ASP A 6 12.75 -9.24 -10.48
CA ASP A 6 11.66 -8.58 -11.21
C ASP A 6 10.35 -9.36 -11.08
N CYS A 7 10.42 -10.69 -11.20
CA CYS A 7 9.26 -11.56 -10.98
C CYS A 7 8.75 -11.55 -9.53
N ALA A 8 9.62 -11.24 -8.56
CA ALA A 8 9.27 -11.07 -7.16
C ALA A 8 8.58 -9.72 -6.92
N LEU A 9 9.12 -8.64 -7.46
CA LEU A 9 8.53 -7.30 -7.35
C LEU A 9 7.14 -7.26 -8.01
N ASP A 10 6.99 -7.86 -9.18
CA ASP A 10 5.69 -7.94 -9.87
C ASP A 10 4.67 -8.79 -9.09
N ALA A 11 5.11 -9.89 -8.48
CA ALA A 11 4.26 -10.74 -7.65
C ALA A 11 3.88 -10.06 -6.33
N THR A 12 4.81 -9.33 -5.70
CA THR A 12 4.57 -8.55 -4.49
C THR A 12 3.63 -7.37 -4.77
N TRP A 13 3.77 -6.71 -5.93
CA TRP A 13 2.85 -5.67 -6.38
C TRP A 13 1.43 -6.20 -6.60
N LEU A 14 1.30 -7.38 -7.21
CA LEU A 14 0.01 -8.06 -7.37
C LEU A 14 -0.59 -8.57 -6.04
N ALA A 15 0.25 -8.94 -5.07
CA ALA A 15 -0.18 -9.33 -3.73
C ALA A 15 -0.61 -8.12 -2.87
N LEU A 16 0.05 -6.97 -3.04
CA LEU A 16 -0.29 -5.72 -2.34
C LEU A 16 -1.70 -5.21 -2.71
N VAL A 17 -2.15 -5.45 -3.94
CA VAL A 17 -3.51 -5.13 -4.41
C VAL A 17 -4.54 -6.19 -3.99
N GLY A 18 -4.11 -7.37 -3.52
CA GLY A 18 -4.96 -8.56 -3.35
C GLY A 18 -5.17 -9.08 -1.93
N GLY A 19 -4.59 -8.46 -0.90
CA GLY A 19 -4.70 -8.94 0.48
C GLY A 19 -3.66 -10.01 0.84
N SER A 20 -3.25 -9.98 2.11
CA SER A 20 -2.08 -10.64 2.67
C SER A 20 -2.13 -12.17 2.58
N ILE A 21 -1.33 -12.74 1.68
CA ILE A 21 -0.76 -14.08 1.91
C ILE A 21 0.57 -13.83 2.62
N ALA A 22 0.59 -14.11 3.93
CA ALA A 22 1.78 -14.03 4.77
C ALA A 22 2.80 -15.08 4.29
N LEU A 23 3.55 -14.73 3.25
CA LEU A 23 4.85 -15.34 3.01
C LEU A 23 5.76 -14.73 4.06
N ASP A 24 6.41 -15.57 4.88
CA ASP A 24 7.21 -15.18 6.04
C ASP A 24 8.52 -14.44 5.65
N SER A 25 8.36 -13.30 4.97
CA SER A 25 9.39 -12.57 4.23
C SER A 25 10.15 -13.44 3.22
N GLU A 26 9.45 -14.34 2.54
CA GLU A 26 9.98 -15.18 1.46
C GLU A 26 9.25 -14.92 0.14
N TYR A 27 9.97 -15.02 -0.98
CA TYR A 27 9.38 -15.05 -2.31
C TYR A 27 9.43 -16.47 -2.88
N TYR A 28 8.29 -16.97 -3.36
CA TYR A 28 8.21 -18.24 -4.08
C TYR A 28 8.20 -18.03 -5.60
N CYS A 29 9.25 -18.49 -6.29
CA CYS A 29 9.31 -18.45 -7.74
C CYS A 29 8.58 -19.64 -8.36
N ARG A 30 7.45 -19.39 -9.05
CA ARG A 30 6.67 -20.46 -9.72
C ARG A 30 7.38 -21.12 -10.92
N ARG A 31 8.49 -20.55 -11.41
CA ARG A 31 9.21 -21.09 -12.59
C ARG A 31 10.25 -22.13 -12.22
N CYS A 32 10.85 -22.01 -11.03
CA CYS A 32 11.91 -22.91 -10.57
C CYS A 32 11.60 -23.52 -9.20
N ASP A 33 10.41 -23.29 -8.66
CA ASP A 33 9.94 -23.72 -7.33
C ASP A 33 10.89 -23.34 -6.17
N ALA A 34 11.75 -22.34 -6.41
CA ALA A 34 12.71 -21.86 -5.42
C ALA A 34 12.08 -20.80 -4.51
N ARG A 35 12.40 -20.89 -3.22
CA ARG A 35 12.11 -19.84 -2.22
C ARG A 35 13.31 -18.93 -2.06
N THR A 36 13.07 -17.63 -2.03
CA THR A 36 14.10 -16.60 -1.83
C THR A 36 13.79 -15.84 -0.56
N ASP A 37 14.72 -15.82 0.39
CA ASP A 37 14.62 -14.99 1.58
C ASP A 37 14.71 -13.51 1.20
N LEU A 38 13.69 -12.72 1.51
CA LEU A 38 13.63 -11.29 1.17
C LEU A 38 14.34 -10.41 2.21
N VAL A 39 14.60 -10.90 3.42
CA VAL A 39 15.24 -10.10 4.50
C VAL A 39 16.61 -9.53 4.06
N PRO A 40 17.52 -10.32 3.46
CA PRO A 40 18.79 -9.78 2.97
C PRO A 40 18.64 -8.77 1.82
N HIS A 41 17.58 -8.89 1.03
CA HIS A 41 17.29 -7.97 -0.08
C HIS A 41 16.77 -6.63 0.44
N VAL A 42 15.85 -6.66 1.42
CA VAL A 42 15.37 -5.44 2.07
C VAL A 42 16.49 -4.76 2.87
N THR A 43 17.39 -5.53 3.50
CA THR A 43 18.57 -4.98 4.19
C THR A 43 19.47 -4.20 3.23
N ARG A 44 19.74 -4.77 2.04
CA ARG A 44 20.55 -4.11 1.01
C ARG A 44 19.86 -2.89 0.43
N LEU A 45 18.53 -2.95 0.29
CA LEU A 45 17.71 -1.82 -0.14
C LEU A 45 17.80 -0.67 0.86
N LEU A 46 17.76 -0.98 2.16
CA LEU A 46 17.92 0.00 3.25
C LEU A 46 19.29 0.69 3.19
N GLN A 47 20.37 -0.08 3.01
CA GLN A 47 21.73 0.46 2.84
C GLN A 47 21.85 1.37 1.61
N THR A 48 21.10 1.06 0.55
CA THR A 48 21.09 1.89 -0.67
C THR A 48 20.46 3.26 -0.40
N CYS A 49 19.48 3.34 0.52
CA CYS A 49 18.87 4.61 0.93
C CYS A 49 19.85 5.57 1.59
N GLU A 50 20.94 5.08 2.19
CA GLU A 50 21.99 5.93 2.76
C GLU A 50 22.70 6.80 1.71
N SER A 51 22.64 6.38 0.44
CA SER A 51 23.26 7.08 -0.69
C SER A 51 22.28 7.92 -1.53
N LEU A 52 21.01 8.00 -1.12
CA LEU A 52 19.96 8.68 -1.89
C LEU A 52 19.67 10.09 -1.35
N ASP A 53 19.89 11.12 -2.15
CA ASP A 53 19.67 12.52 -1.75
C ASP A 53 18.19 12.95 -1.76
N SER A 54 17.27 12.09 -2.23
CA SER A 54 15.85 12.40 -2.37
C SER A 54 15.02 11.79 -1.24
N ARG A 55 14.51 12.66 -0.36
CA ARG A 55 13.61 12.30 0.75
C ARG A 55 12.41 11.48 0.28
N ASP A 56 11.76 11.89 -0.81
CA ASP A 56 10.59 11.21 -1.37
C ASP A 56 10.92 9.79 -1.87
N ASN A 57 12.09 9.61 -2.50
CA ASN A 57 12.51 8.31 -2.97
C ASN A 57 12.87 7.39 -1.80
N VAL A 58 13.56 7.91 -0.79
CA VAL A 58 13.86 7.17 0.44
C VAL A 58 12.57 6.76 1.14
N GLU A 59 11.59 7.65 1.29
CA GLU A 59 10.30 7.33 1.89
C GLU A 59 9.55 6.24 1.10
N LYS A 60 9.48 6.35 -0.23
CA LYS A 60 8.86 5.31 -1.08
C LYS A 60 9.54 3.95 -0.90
N ILE A 61 10.86 3.92 -0.88
CA ILE A 61 11.64 2.69 -0.72
C ILE A 61 11.42 2.06 0.67
N LEU A 62 11.40 2.87 1.73
CA LEU A 62 11.14 2.40 3.08
C LEU A 62 9.72 1.84 3.22
N ASN A 63 8.72 2.48 2.62
CA ASN A 63 7.36 1.97 2.60
C ASN A 63 7.25 0.62 1.88
N ILE A 64 8.01 0.39 0.81
CA ILE A 64 8.11 -0.93 0.16
C ILE A 64 8.70 -1.96 1.12
N GLY A 65 9.76 -1.61 1.86
CA GLY A 65 10.36 -2.47 2.89
C GLY A 65 9.35 -2.85 3.98
N ILE A 66 8.54 -1.90 4.46
CA ILE A 66 7.45 -2.15 5.42
C ILE A 66 6.47 -3.17 4.86
N CYS A 67 6.02 -3.01 3.61
CA CYS A 67 5.09 -3.92 2.97
C CYS A 67 5.63 -5.35 2.85
N ILE A 68 6.94 -5.52 2.59
CA ILE A 68 7.57 -6.83 2.44
C ILE A 68 7.72 -7.56 3.80
N LEU A 69 7.98 -6.82 4.87
CA LEU A 69 8.28 -7.39 6.18
C LEU A 69 7.04 -7.53 7.08
N ARG A 70 5.97 -6.76 6.81
CA ARG A 70 4.75 -6.76 7.62
C ARG A 70 4.11 -8.14 7.67
N GLY A 71 3.86 -8.61 8.89
CA GLY A 71 3.21 -9.90 9.16
C GLY A 71 4.13 -11.11 9.09
N SER A 72 5.44 -10.93 8.93
CA SER A 72 6.41 -12.02 9.12
C SER A 72 6.54 -12.39 10.59
N GLU A 73 6.69 -13.68 10.88
CA GLU A 73 6.95 -14.20 12.21
C GLU A 73 8.45 -14.24 12.56
N ARG A 74 9.32 -14.10 11.56
CA ARG A 74 10.78 -14.11 11.74
C ARG A 74 11.27 -12.92 12.54
N THR A 75 12.12 -13.19 13.52
CA THR A 75 12.74 -12.18 14.38
C THR A 75 13.56 -11.16 13.58
N SER A 76 14.32 -11.62 12.58
CA SER A 76 15.11 -10.76 11.70
C SER A 76 14.25 -9.81 10.87
N ALA A 77 13.07 -10.25 10.43
CA ALA A 77 12.14 -9.41 9.69
C ALA A 77 11.45 -8.37 10.60
N LYS A 78 11.05 -8.78 11.81
CA LYS A 78 10.46 -7.88 12.82
C LYS A 78 11.44 -6.78 13.26
N GLU A 79 12.69 -7.14 13.50
CA GLU A 79 13.75 -6.19 13.86
C GLU A 79 14.02 -5.20 12.73
N LEU A 80 14.15 -5.69 11.50
CA LEU A 80 14.36 -4.85 10.33
C LEU A 80 13.16 -3.92 10.08
N LEU A 81 11.93 -4.41 10.27
CA LEU A 81 10.71 -3.61 10.17
C LEU A 81 10.72 -2.46 11.17
N LYS A 82 11.05 -2.72 12.43
CA LYS A 82 11.13 -1.69 13.48
C LYS A 82 12.14 -0.60 13.11
N ARG A 83 13.31 -0.97 12.59
CA ARG A 83 14.32 0.00 12.13
C ARG A 83 13.80 0.90 11.01
N ILE A 84 13.10 0.30 10.04
CA ILE A 84 12.49 1.03 8.92
C ILE A 84 11.38 1.97 9.42
N GLU A 85 10.55 1.53 10.36
CA GLU A 85 9.48 2.36 10.95
C GLU A 85 10.05 3.58 11.69
N VAL A 86 11.14 3.41 12.46
CA VAL A 86 11.86 4.52 13.11
C VAL A 86 12.42 5.48 12.06
N ALA A 87 13.03 4.96 10.98
CA ALA A 87 13.56 5.80 9.90
C ALA A 87 12.45 6.64 9.21
N VAL A 88 11.29 6.04 8.94
CA VAL A 88 10.13 6.75 8.39
C VAL A 88 9.58 7.79 9.37
N ALA A 89 9.55 7.50 10.67
CA ALA A 89 9.16 8.49 11.68
C ALA A 89 10.13 9.69 11.67
N LYS A 90 11.44 9.45 11.72
CA LYS A 90 12.47 10.50 11.62
C LYS A 90 12.32 11.33 10.34
N LEU A 91 11.97 10.69 9.21
CA LEU A 91 11.67 11.38 7.95
C LEU A 91 10.43 12.27 8.03
N LYS A 92 9.40 11.90 8.78
CA LYS A 92 8.19 12.73 8.95
C LYS A 92 8.41 13.92 9.87
N TYR A 93 9.28 13.79 10.88
CA TYR A 93 9.61 14.87 11.80
C TYR A 93 10.64 15.89 11.26
N GLY A 94 11.05 15.78 10.00
CA GLY A 94 11.95 16.76 9.38
C GLY A 94 13.44 16.56 9.66
N THR A 95 13.85 15.44 10.28
CA THR A 95 15.25 15.10 10.58
C THR A 95 16.12 15.14 9.31
N TYR A 96 17.38 15.59 9.44
CA TYR A 96 18.40 15.56 8.37
C TYR A 96 18.72 14.11 7.97
N LEU A 97 18.98 13.89 6.69
CA LEU A 97 19.04 12.55 6.09
C LEU A 97 20.16 11.70 6.71
N GLU A 98 21.26 12.34 7.06
CA GLU A 98 22.47 11.76 7.64
C GLU A 98 22.26 11.29 9.09
N ASP A 99 21.25 11.83 9.78
CA ASP A 99 20.91 11.51 11.17
C ASP A 99 19.81 10.44 11.29
N ILE A 100 19.16 10.09 10.18
CA ILE A 100 18.12 9.05 10.14
C ILE A 100 18.70 7.70 10.55
N TRP A 101 19.87 7.37 10.02
CA TRP A 101 20.51 6.06 10.12
C TRP A 101 21.35 5.85 11.39
N LYS A 102 21.58 6.92 12.17
CA LYS A 102 22.26 6.81 13.46
C LYS A 102 21.38 6.02 14.43
N GLU A 103 21.86 4.88 14.92
CA GLU A 103 21.22 4.12 15.99
C GLU A 103 21.28 4.96 17.27
N GLU A 104 20.11 5.35 17.79
CA GLU A 104 20.01 5.88 19.15
C GLU A 104 19.86 4.68 20.09
N ASP A 105 20.88 4.45 20.92
CA ASP A 105 20.82 3.53 22.05
C ASP A 105 19.68 3.98 22.99
N ASN A 106 18.63 3.17 23.10
CA ASN A 106 17.62 3.18 24.18
C ASN A 106 17.08 4.54 24.66
N PHE A 107 15.81 4.82 24.37
CA PHE A 107 14.94 5.53 25.30
C PHE A 107 13.61 4.80 25.49
N SER A 108 13.67 3.78 26.35
CA SER A 108 12.55 3.48 27.24
C SER A 108 12.55 4.51 28.37
N ALA A 109 11.35 5.00 28.74
CA ALA A 109 11.04 5.88 29.87
C ALA A 109 11.50 7.35 29.77
N ILE A 110 10.55 8.27 29.51
CA ILE A 110 10.21 9.36 30.44
C ILE A 110 8.69 9.58 30.37
N SER A 111 7.98 8.99 31.34
CA SER A 111 6.76 9.55 31.91
C SER A 111 7.16 10.24 33.21
N THR A 112 6.47 11.36 33.51
CA THR A 112 6.38 12.02 34.84
C THR A 112 7.65 12.71 35.36
N ASP A 113 7.69 14.04 35.40
CA ASP A 113 7.22 14.86 36.55
C ASP A 113 7.39 16.36 36.20
N VAL A 114 6.32 17.16 36.32
CA VAL A 114 6.10 18.14 37.40
C VAL A 114 7.07 19.34 37.37
N SER A 115 6.49 20.49 37.05
CA SER A 115 6.96 21.78 37.55
C SER A 115 5.74 22.60 37.95
N HIS A 116 5.38 22.51 39.23
CA HIS A 116 4.60 23.52 39.92
C HIS A 116 5.41 24.81 40.00
N HIS A 117 4.82 25.95 39.66
CA HIS A 117 5.23 27.20 40.30
C HIS A 117 4.00 27.98 40.72
N GLU A 118 4.03 28.39 41.98
CA GLU A 118 2.96 28.87 42.82
C GLU A 118 2.27 30.16 42.35
N CYS A 119 0.99 30.17 42.69
CA CYS A 119 0.06 31.26 42.81
C CYS A 119 0.57 32.37 43.74
N THR A 120 0.39 33.64 43.37
CA THR A 120 0.37 34.75 44.33
C THR A 120 -0.99 35.42 44.28
N ALA A 121 -1.71 35.29 45.38
CA ALA A 121 -2.96 35.97 45.67
C ALA A 121 -2.76 37.48 45.81
N MET A 122 -3.67 38.27 45.26
CA MET A 122 -3.98 39.60 45.79
C MET A 122 -5.48 39.84 45.67
N GLU A 123 -6.10 39.96 46.84
CA GLU A 123 -7.51 40.32 47.03
C GLU A 123 -7.68 41.85 47.06
N VAL A 124 -8.83 42.28 46.53
CA VAL A 124 -9.64 43.46 46.90
C VAL A 124 -9.07 44.86 46.61
N THR A 125 -9.74 45.58 45.70
CA THR A 125 -10.63 46.70 46.07
C THR A 125 -11.63 47.01 44.95
N THR A 126 -12.92 46.89 45.30
CA THR A 126 -14.06 47.76 44.97
C THR A 126 -13.84 48.81 43.89
N TYR A 127 -14.64 48.82 42.81
CA TYR A 127 -15.33 50.03 42.30
C TYR A 127 -16.54 49.69 41.41
N GLN A 128 -17.60 50.45 41.64
CA GLN A 128 -18.98 50.36 41.16
C GLN A 128 -19.20 50.28 39.63
N GLU A 129 -20.26 49.57 39.27
CA GLU A 129 -21.00 49.78 38.02
C GLU A 129 -21.49 51.23 37.85
N PRO A 130 -21.65 51.68 36.60
CA PRO A 130 -22.76 52.52 36.22
C PRO A 130 -23.69 51.72 35.30
N SER A 131 -24.86 51.34 35.82
CA SER A 131 -25.96 50.85 35.01
C SER A 131 -26.35 51.94 34.01
N ASN A 132 -26.29 51.65 32.71
CA ASN A 132 -26.99 52.44 31.71
C ASN A 132 -27.71 51.49 30.76
N GLY A 133 -29.03 51.63 30.71
CA GLY A 133 -29.94 50.69 30.09
C GLY A 133 -29.70 50.48 28.60
N ARG A 134 -29.50 49.22 28.23
CA ARG A 134 -29.85 48.69 26.90
C ARG A 134 -30.50 47.33 27.06
N THR A 135 -31.81 47.34 26.87
CA THR A 135 -32.67 46.29 26.32
C THR A 135 -32.13 44.85 26.45
N SER A 136 -32.63 44.12 27.45
CA SER A 136 -32.47 42.67 27.65
C SER A 136 -33.02 41.80 26.49
N SER A 137 -33.54 42.40 25.42
CA SER A 137 -34.15 41.71 24.27
C SER A 137 -33.15 41.36 23.17
N ASP A 138 -32.09 42.15 22.96
CA ASP A 138 -31.13 41.93 21.86
C ASP A 138 -30.14 40.78 22.15
N LEU A 139 -29.80 40.57 23.43
CA LEU A 139 -28.88 39.52 23.87
C LEU A 139 -29.51 38.12 23.87
N MET A 140 -30.83 38.05 24.04
CA MET A 140 -31.60 36.81 23.95
C MET A 140 -31.90 36.40 22.50
N SER A 141 -32.07 37.37 21.59
CA SER A 141 -32.25 37.10 20.15
C SER A 141 -30.99 36.50 19.52
N ALA A 142 -29.82 37.12 19.75
CA ALA A 142 -28.54 36.63 19.21
C ALA A 142 -28.14 35.24 19.74
N SER A 143 -28.51 34.91 20.99
CA SER A 143 -28.29 33.57 21.57
C SER A 143 -29.19 32.49 20.94
N PHE A 144 -30.41 32.84 20.54
CA PHE A 144 -31.31 31.93 19.85
C PHE A 144 -30.89 31.70 18.40
N ASP A 145 -30.36 32.74 17.74
CA ASP A 145 -29.86 32.69 16.37
C ASP A 145 -28.63 31.77 16.27
N TYR A 146 -27.64 31.92 17.16
CA TYR A 146 -26.47 31.03 17.19
C TYR A 146 -26.84 29.55 17.42
N ARG A 147 -27.80 29.29 18.32
CA ARG A 147 -28.23 27.91 18.61
C ARG A 147 -28.92 27.26 17.41
N THR A 148 -29.74 28.04 16.69
CA THR A 148 -30.46 27.58 15.50
C THR A 148 -29.49 27.33 14.35
N GLU A 149 -28.54 28.24 14.13
CA GLU A 149 -27.47 28.06 13.14
C GLU A 149 -26.56 26.89 13.46
N SER A 150 -26.20 26.68 14.73
CA SER A 150 -25.41 25.53 15.19
C SER A 150 -26.12 24.20 14.98
N GLN A 151 -27.44 24.16 15.18
CA GLN A 151 -28.23 22.95 14.93
C GLN A 151 -28.30 22.66 13.43
N LYS A 152 -28.59 23.68 12.61
CA LYS A 152 -28.59 23.55 11.15
C LYS A 152 -27.24 23.07 10.60
N LEU A 153 -26.14 23.62 11.12
CA LEU A 153 -24.80 23.17 10.75
C LEU A 153 -24.58 21.69 11.08
N THR A 154 -25.09 21.23 12.21
CA THR A 154 -25.01 19.81 12.60
C THR A 154 -25.78 18.93 11.63
N GLU A 155 -27.00 19.34 11.25
CA GLU A 155 -27.83 18.66 10.26
C GLU A 155 -27.16 18.64 8.87
N ASP A 156 -26.54 19.75 8.45
CA ASP A 156 -25.79 19.84 7.19
C ASP A 156 -24.55 18.92 7.20
N ILE A 157 -23.82 18.85 8.32
CA ILE A 157 -22.69 17.92 8.49
C ILE A 157 -23.16 16.47 8.35
N ASP A 158 -24.23 16.09 9.04
CA ASP A 158 -24.78 14.73 8.97
C ASP A 158 -25.23 14.38 7.54
N GLN A 159 -25.87 15.33 6.85
CA GLN A 159 -26.28 15.16 5.45
C GLN A 159 -25.09 14.96 4.51
N VAL A 160 -24.03 15.75 4.67
CA VAL A 160 -22.80 15.63 3.86
C VAL A 160 -22.11 14.30 4.14
N LEU A 161 -21.97 13.91 5.41
CA LEU A 161 -21.36 12.63 5.79
C LEU A 161 -22.14 11.45 5.23
N HIS A 162 -23.47 11.47 5.31
CA HIS A 162 -24.31 10.44 4.73
C HIS A 162 -24.16 10.36 3.20
N THR A 163 -24.12 11.51 2.53
CA THR A 163 -23.95 11.58 1.07
C THR A 163 -22.58 11.07 0.63
N LEU A 164 -21.51 11.45 1.35
CA LEU A 164 -20.15 10.99 1.11
C LEU A 164 -20.04 9.47 1.30
N LYS A 165 -20.60 8.94 2.39
CA LYS A 165 -20.62 7.49 2.65
C LYS A 165 -21.30 6.74 1.50
N LYS A 166 -22.46 7.21 1.06
CA LYS A 166 -23.18 6.60 -0.07
C LYS A 166 -22.37 6.66 -1.37
N SER A 167 -21.70 7.79 -1.64
CA SER A 167 -20.82 7.92 -2.82
C SER A 167 -19.69 6.89 -2.79
N GLN A 168 -18.99 6.78 -1.65
CA GLN A 168 -17.90 5.83 -1.46
C GLN A 168 -18.36 4.37 -1.62
N GLU A 169 -19.52 4.01 -1.07
CA GLU A 169 -20.09 2.67 -1.26
C GLU A 169 -20.35 2.36 -2.74
N THR A 170 -20.87 3.33 -3.50
CA THR A 170 -21.10 3.15 -4.94
C THR A 170 -19.82 3.06 -5.75
N GLU A 171 -18.82 3.89 -5.46
CA GLU A 171 -17.51 3.86 -6.12
C GLU A 171 -16.79 2.54 -5.85
N PHE A 172 -16.80 2.09 -4.58
CA PHE A 172 -16.22 0.82 -4.20
C PHE A 172 -16.87 -0.35 -4.93
N LYS A 173 -18.21 -0.37 -4.98
CA LYS A 173 -18.96 -1.41 -5.69
C LYS A 173 -18.64 -1.42 -7.19
N MET A 174 -18.57 -0.26 -7.85
CA MET A 174 -18.19 -0.18 -9.26
C MET A 174 -16.75 -0.66 -9.49
N ALA A 175 -15.82 -0.32 -8.58
CA ALA A 175 -14.44 -0.78 -8.66
C ALA A 175 -14.35 -2.31 -8.52
N GLU A 176 -15.11 -2.91 -7.61
CA GLU A 176 -15.19 -4.36 -7.42
C GLU A 176 -15.76 -5.07 -8.67
N GLU A 177 -16.85 -4.57 -9.23
CA GLU A 177 -17.47 -5.10 -10.45
C GLU A 177 -16.49 -5.04 -11.64
N ASN A 178 -15.81 -3.91 -11.81
CA ASN A 178 -14.80 -3.74 -12.87
C ASN A 178 -13.62 -4.69 -12.69
N LEU A 179 -13.13 -4.86 -11.47
CA LEU A 179 -12.05 -5.79 -11.17
C LEU A 179 -12.46 -7.23 -11.48
N LEU A 180 -13.68 -7.63 -11.11
CA LEU A 180 -14.21 -8.95 -11.41
C LEU A 180 -14.33 -9.18 -12.93
N ALA A 181 -14.80 -8.18 -13.67
CA ALA A 181 -14.88 -8.25 -15.13
C ALA A 181 -13.49 -8.43 -15.77
N GLN A 182 -12.49 -7.65 -15.33
CA GLN A 182 -11.12 -7.77 -15.81
C GLN A 182 -10.50 -9.13 -15.47
N LYS A 183 -10.71 -9.63 -14.25
CA LYS A 183 -10.27 -10.96 -13.83
C LYS A 183 -10.84 -12.04 -14.75
N ASN A 184 -12.15 -11.99 -15.03
CA ASN A 184 -12.80 -12.96 -15.92
C ASN A 184 -12.27 -12.89 -17.34
N TYR A 185 -12.04 -11.68 -17.86
CA TYR A 185 -11.44 -11.48 -19.18
C TYR A 185 -10.04 -12.12 -19.28
N ILE A 186 -9.16 -11.85 -18.30
CA ILE A 186 -7.81 -12.44 -18.26
C ILE A 186 -7.87 -13.96 -18.13
N CYS A 187 -8.75 -14.49 -17.27
CA CYS A 187 -8.93 -15.95 -17.13
C CYS A 187 -9.33 -16.59 -18.47
N ASN A 188 -10.22 -15.95 -19.22
CA ASN A 188 -10.64 -16.42 -20.54
C ASN A 188 -9.47 -16.40 -21.54
N LEU A 189 -8.67 -15.34 -21.57
CA LEU A 189 -7.47 -15.26 -22.42
C LEU A 189 -6.46 -16.35 -22.08
N VAL A 190 -6.18 -16.56 -20.79
CA VAL A 190 -5.26 -17.62 -20.34
C VAL A 190 -5.76 -19.00 -20.76
N LYS A 191 -7.08 -19.24 -20.66
CA LYS A 191 -7.68 -20.50 -21.11
C LYS A 191 -7.52 -20.68 -22.63
N GLN A 192 -7.75 -19.64 -23.42
CA GLN A 192 -7.54 -19.69 -24.87
C GLN A 192 -6.08 -19.97 -25.22
N ILE A 193 -5.13 -19.25 -24.62
CA ILE A 193 -3.70 -19.47 -24.84
C ILE A 193 -3.30 -20.91 -24.52
N LYS A 194 -3.78 -21.47 -23.40
CA LYS A 194 -3.51 -22.88 -23.05
C LYS A 194 -4.01 -23.84 -24.12
N THR A 195 -5.21 -23.62 -24.64
CA THR A 195 -5.78 -24.42 -25.73
C THR A 195 -4.96 -24.31 -27.01
N GLU A 196 -4.55 -23.11 -27.40
CA GLU A 196 -3.74 -22.93 -28.61
C GLU A 196 -2.33 -23.53 -28.45
N VAL A 197 -1.72 -23.41 -27.28
CA VAL A 197 -0.45 -24.07 -26.97
C VAL A 197 -0.56 -25.59 -27.09
N THR A 198 -1.65 -26.20 -26.59
CA THR A 198 -1.86 -27.64 -26.76
C THR A 198 -2.00 -28.04 -28.23
N LYS A 199 -2.75 -27.27 -29.03
CA LYS A 199 -2.89 -27.52 -30.47
C LYS A 199 -1.56 -27.37 -31.21
N LEU A 200 -0.79 -26.33 -30.89
CA LEU A 200 0.53 -26.10 -31.51
C LEU A 200 1.50 -27.24 -31.19
N LYS A 201 1.46 -27.77 -29.97
CA LYS A 201 2.26 -28.93 -29.59
C LYS A 201 1.86 -30.18 -30.37
N GLU A 202 0.57 -30.43 -30.54
CA GLU A 202 0.07 -31.53 -31.38
C GLU A 202 0.52 -31.37 -32.84
N MET A 203 0.44 -30.14 -33.37
CA MET A 203 0.92 -29.83 -34.72
C MET A 203 2.44 -30.02 -34.87
N GLU A 204 3.23 -29.67 -33.85
CA GLU A 204 4.67 -29.89 -33.82
C GLU A 204 5.00 -31.39 -33.87
N GLU A 205 4.31 -32.22 -33.07
CA GLU A 205 4.49 -33.67 -33.10
C GLU A 205 4.18 -34.26 -34.49
N ILE A 206 3.07 -33.83 -35.10
CA ILE A 206 2.71 -34.22 -36.48
C ILE A 206 3.80 -33.77 -37.46
N ALA A 207 4.23 -32.50 -37.40
CA ALA A 207 5.25 -31.96 -38.29
C ALA A 207 6.59 -32.69 -38.15
N THR A 208 6.99 -33.08 -36.94
CA THR A 208 8.22 -33.87 -36.75
C THR A 208 8.13 -35.28 -37.33
N GLY A 209 6.94 -35.90 -37.35
CA GLY A 209 6.70 -37.19 -37.98
C GLY A 209 6.74 -37.11 -39.51
N PHE A 210 5.98 -36.18 -40.08
CA PHE A 210 5.94 -35.95 -41.53
C PHE A 210 7.29 -35.43 -42.06
N GLY A 211 7.94 -34.51 -41.36
CA GLY A 211 9.24 -33.95 -41.74
C GLY A 211 10.39 -34.97 -41.73
N LYS A 212 10.27 -36.06 -40.97
CA LYS A 212 11.23 -37.19 -41.00
C LYS A 212 10.92 -38.22 -42.10
N THR A 213 9.72 -38.17 -42.69
CA THR A 213 9.31 -39.12 -43.72
C THR A 213 9.82 -38.67 -45.08
N SER A 214 10.34 -39.59 -45.89
CA SER A 214 10.93 -39.22 -47.19
C SER A 214 9.86 -38.63 -48.12
N ARG A 215 10.24 -37.58 -48.85
CA ARG A 215 9.38 -36.84 -49.78
C ARG A 215 8.71 -37.76 -50.82
N ALA A 216 9.40 -38.81 -51.25
CA ALA A 216 8.87 -39.83 -52.17
C ALA A 216 7.71 -40.65 -51.58
N ILE A 217 7.80 -41.01 -50.29
CA ILE A 217 6.74 -41.76 -49.59
C ILE A 217 5.53 -40.86 -49.35
N LEU A 218 5.76 -39.61 -48.95
CA LEU A 218 4.69 -38.64 -48.73
C LEU A 218 3.90 -38.35 -50.01
N ASN A 219 4.58 -38.15 -51.13
CA ASN A 219 3.91 -37.96 -52.41
C ASN A 219 3.13 -39.22 -52.83
N LYS A 220 3.78 -40.40 -52.81
CA LYS A 220 3.15 -41.66 -53.28
C LYS A 220 1.89 -42.06 -52.52
N HIS A 221 1.84 -41.84 -51.21
CA HIS A 221 0.75 -42.31 -50.36
C HIS A 221 -0.22 -41.22 -49.91
N PHE A 222 0.21 -39.95 -49.90
CA PHE A 222 -0.58 -38.82 -49.40
C PHE A 222 -0.73 -37.67 -50.39
N ASN A 223 -0.13 -37.74 -51.61
CA ASN A 223 -0.15 -36.69 -52.64
C ASN A 223 0.29 -35.30 -52.12
N LEU A 224 1.21 -35.26 -51.16
CA LEU A 224 1.75 -34.01 -50.62
C LEU A 224 2.97 -33.58 -51.44
N GLU A 225 2.83 -32.53 -52.26
CA GLU A 225 3.93 -31.82 -52.88
C GLU A 225 4.51 -30.82 -51.86
N THR A 226 5.82 -30.88 -51.60
CA THR A 226 6.50 -29.94 -50.70
C THR A 226 7.44 -29.08 -51.53
N GLU A 227 7.15 -27.77 -51.60
CA GLU A 227 7.96 -26.77 -52.30
C GLU A 227 9.35 -26.59 -51.63
N GLU A 228 10.35 -26.14 -52.41
CA GLU A 228 11.76 -26.00 -52.03
C GLU A 228 12.02 -24.96 -50.93
#